data_AF-A0A6I9WR64-F1
#
_entry.id   AF-A0A6I9WR64-F1
#
_cell.length_a   1.000
_cell.length_b   1.000
_cell.length_c   1.000
_cell.angle_alpha   90.00
_cell.angle_beta   90.00
_cell.angle_gamma   90.00
#
_symmetry.space_group_name_H-M   'P 1'
#
loop_
_entity.id
_entity.type
_entity.pdbx_description
1 polymer ?
#
loop_
_entity_poly.entity_id
_entity_poly.type
_entity_poly.pdbx_seq_one_letter_code
_entity_poly.pdbx_strand_id
1 'polypeptide(L)'
;MLRSRLCLHVAGRLDSQVWNVTSIRHIMTPRSLGPMKVYINKAKKEMELLGPEEKHIFCGGNRSIAMAAELLGQGKVIAVPTDTVYGLACLASNSDAIQRLYEIKQREERKPLAICLSSVKDVGTWGIVDDIPPYMLLNLLPGPYTICLRRTSALNPALNPGLDTVGIRVPNDKFIRSVAQTVGPLALTSANVSGQPSSLHPNEFSELWPKLDGIFYSVKKKRRDDRHRVGSTVVDISKPGCFTIVRRGIGLNFVLGTLYRFKLVPAE
;
A
#
# COMPACT_ATOMS: atom_id res chain seq x y z
N MET A 1 66.38 13.28 11.35
CA MET A 1 65.68 12.13 10.73
C MET A 1 64.18 12.37 10.86
N LEU A 2 63.58 13.08 9.90
CA LEU A 2 62.79 12.55 8.76
C LEU A 2 61.38 12.04 9.15
N ARG A 3 60.37 12.80 8.68
CA ARG A 3 58.92 12.49 8.64
C ARG A 3 58.61 11.38 7.61
N SER A 4 57.62 10.52 7.87
CA SER A 4 56.66 9.93 6.91
C SER A 4 55.75 8.94 7.68
N ARG A 5 54.41 9.09 7.75
CA ARG A 5 53.30 8.92 6.79
C ARG A 5 52.66 7.51 6.80
N LEU A 6 51.31 7.51 6.82
CA LEU A 6 50.32 6.43 6.55
C LEU A 6 50.15 5.40 7.69
N CYS A 7 48.97 5.13 8.25
CA CYS A 7 47.65 4.95 7.63
C CYS A 7 46.50 5.50 8.50
N LEU A 8 46.00 6.67 8.15
CA LEU A 8 44.57 7.00 8.22
C LEU A 8 43.97 6.47 6.91
N HIS A 9 43.10 5.45 6.94
CA HIS A 9 42.12 5.12 5.87
C HIS A 9 41.39 3.79 6.20
N VAL A 10 40.44 3.79 7.14
CA VAL A 10 39.13 3.08 7.02
C VAL A 10 38.13 3.77 7.98
N ALA A 11 37.96 5.08 7.85
CA ALA A 11 36.84 5.82 8.44
C ALA A 11 36.12 6.48 7.27
N GLY A 12 35.44 5.68 6.47
CA GLY A 12 34.83 6.10 5.21
C GLY A 12 33.41 5.58 5.08
N ARG A 13 32.46 6.50 5.24
CA ARG A 13 31.05 6.43 4.83
C ARG A 13 30.15 5.45 5.59
N LEU A 14 29.88 5.78 6.85
CA LEU A 14 28.52 5.65 7.37
C LEU A 14 27.75 6.90 6.93
N ASP A 15 27.30 6.89 5.68
CA ASP A 15 26.39 7.92 5.18
C ASP A 15 25.06 7.75 5.92
N SER A 16 24.82 8.69 6.82
CA SER A 16 23.56 9.12 7.38
C SER A 16 22.43 9.08 6.34
N GLN A 17 21.72 7.96 6.24
CA GLN A 17 20.33 7.96 5.79
C GLN A 17 19.45 8.41 6.95
N VAL A 18 19.69 9.64 7.40
CA VAL A 18 18.72 10.40 8.20
C VAL A 18 17.53 10.61 7.28
N TRP A 19 16.33 10.28 7.76
CA TRP A 19 15.08 10.59 7.08
C TRP A 19 15.06 12.09 6.82
N ASN A 20 15.39 12.49 5.59
CA ASN A 20 15.32 13.89 5.20
C ASN A 20 13.84 14.18 4.90
N VAL A 21 13.08 14.48 5.95
CA VAL A 21 11.62 14.74 5.91
C VAL A 21 11.30 16.06 5.17
N THR A 22 12.30 16.78 4.67
CA THR A 22 12.14 18.08 3.98
C THR A 22 11.99 17.99 2.46
N SER A 23 11.75 16.81 1.89
CA SER A 23 11.42 16.73 0.46
C SER A 23 10.10 16.00 0.24
N ILE A 24 9.03 16.77 0.04
CA ILE A 24 7.83 16.34 -0.68
C ILE A 24 8.30 16.03 -2.12
N ARG A 25 8.93 14.87 -2.34
CA ARG A 25 9.38 14.44 -3.66
C ARG A 25 8.38 13.45 -4.24
N HIS A 26 7.45 14.05 -4.97
CA HIS A 26 6.70 13.54 -6.11
C HIS A 26 5.83 12.29 -5.91
N ILE A 27 4.55 12.53 -5.59
CA ILE A 27 3.49 11.99 -6.45
C ILE A 27 3.93 12.29 -7.89
N MET A 28 3.97 11.29 -8.77
CA MET A 28 4.35 11.54 -10.15
C MET A 28 3.38 12.57 -10.73
N THR A 29 3.85 13.82 -10.87
CA THR A 29 3.13 14.85 -11.61
C THR A 29 2.98 14.38 -13.06
N PRO A 30 1.99 14.86 -13.82
CA PRO A 30 1.84 14.53 -15.24
C PRO A 30 3.11 14.75 -16.08
N ARG A 31 4.05 15.61 -15.62
CA ARG A 31 5.36 15.86 -16.23
C ARG A 31 6.41 14.79 -15.93
N SER A 32 6.30 14.06 -14.81
CA SER A 32 7.26 13.03 -14.40
C SER A 32 6.89 11.61 -14.83
N LEU A 33 5.71 11.39 -15.45
CA LEU A 33 5.23 10.06 -15.87
C LEU A 33 6.08 9.38 -16.97
N GLY A 34 6.95 10.13 -17.66
CA GLY A 34 7.84 9.59 -18.67
C GLY A 34 7.11 8.71 -19.72
N PRO A 35 7.65 7.53 -20.08
CA PRO A 35 7.00 6.60 -21.00
C PRO A 35 5.60 6.14 -20.56
N MET A 36 5.28 6.18 -19.26
CA MET A 36 3.98 5.74 -18.74
C MET A 36 2.82 6.56 -19.30
N LYS A 37 3.04 7.85 -19.60
CA LYS A 37 2.03 8.72 -20.22
C LYS A 37 1.54 8.18 -21.56
N VAL A 38 2.44 7.59 -22.35
CA VAL A 38 2.08 6.97 -23.65
C VAL A 38 1.17 5.77 -23.42
N TYR A 39 1.48 4.94 -22.41
CA TYR A 39 0.64 3.78 -22.07
C TYR A 39 -0.73 4.21 -21.53
N ILE A 40 -0.80 5.26 -20.70
CA ILE A 40 -2.08 5.82 -20.21
C ILE A 40 -2.93 6.32 -21.37
N ASN A 41 -2.36 7.10 -22.29
CA ASN A 41 -3.11 7.57 -23.46
C ASN A 41 -3.64 6.42 -24.34
N LYS A 42 -2.87 5.33 -24.48
CA LYS A 42 -3.31 4.13 -25.18
C LYS A 42 -4.42 3.41 -24.42
N ALA A 43 -4.25 3.23 -23.11
CA ALA A 43 -5.23 2.59 -22.24
C ALA A 43 -6.58 3.34 -22.24
N LYS A 44 -6.55 4.67 -22.23
CA LYS A 44 -7.75 5.51 -22.32
C LYS A 44 -8.55 5.22 -23.59
N LYS A 45 -7.90 5.26 -24.76
CA LYS A 45 -8.53 4.94 -26.05
C LYS A 45 -9.06 3.51 -26.10
N GLU A 46 -8.32 2.58 -25.52
CA GLU A 46 -8.73 1.18 -25.46
C GLU A 46 -9.96 1.00 -24.58
N MET A 47 -10.02 1.65 -23.43
CA MET A 47 -11.16 1.60 -22.52
C MET A 47 -12.43 2.24 -23.10
N GLU A 48 -12.31 3.21 -24.01
CA GLU A 48 -13.45 3.77 -24.77
C GLU A 48 -14.09 2.74 -25.72
N LEU A 49 -13.36 1.68 -26.08
CA LEU A 49 -13.84 0.61 -26.96
C LEU A 49 -14.41 -0.59 -26.18
N LEU A 50 -14.14 -0.68 -24.87
CA LEU A 50 -14.58 -1.79 -24.05
C LEU A 50 -16.05 -1.65 -23.67
N GLY A 51 -16.79 -2.75 -23.79
CA GLY A 51 -18.16 -2.84 -23.30
C GLY A 51 -18.25 -2.75 -21.77
N PRO A 52 -19.44 -2.44 -21.21
CA PRO A 52 -19.64 -2.30 -19.76
C PRO A 52 -19.36 -3.59 -18.95
N GLU A 53 -19.33 -4.75 -19.60
CA GLU A 53 -19.00 -6.05 -18.98
C GLU A 53 -17.51 -6.42 -19.10
N GLU A 54 -16.74 -5.72 -19.93
CA GLU A 54 -15.32 -6.00 -20.18
C GLU A 54 -14.41 -5.38 -19.12
N LYS A 55 -14.68 -5.72 -17.85
CA LYS A 55 -13.98 -5.17 -16.67
C LYS A 55 -12.84 -6.04 -16.16
N HIS A 56 -12.64 -7.25 -16.72
CA HIS A 56 -11.63 -8.19 -16.25
C HIS A 56 -10.29 -8.00 -16.98
N ILE A 57 -9.24 -7.62 -16.25
CA ILE A 57 -7.97 -7.21 -16.85
C ILE A 57 -6.82 -8.04 -16.27
N PHE A 58 -6.08 -8.73 -17.13
CA PHE A 58 -4.89 -9.45 -16.69
C PHE A 58 -3.77 -8.51 -16.25
N CYS A 59 -3.16 -8.78 -15.10
CA CYS A 59 -2.00 -8.06 -14.55
C CYS A 59 -0.73 -8.43 -15.33
N GLY A 60 -0.54 -7.82 -16.49
CA GLY A 60 0.62 -8.03 -17.36
C GLY A 60 1.15 -6.72 -17.94
N GLY A 61 2.36 -6.33 -17.51
CA GLY A 61 3.10 -5.21 -18.10
C GLY A 61 2.45 -3.82 -17.94
N ASN A 62 2.99 -2.85 -18.68
CA ASN A 62 2.60 -1.43 -18.58
C ASN A 62 1.15 -1.16 -18.99
N ARG A 63 0.55 -1.97 -19.88
CA ARG A 63 -0.85 -1.83 -20.28
C ARG A 63 -1.78 -1.93 -19.07
N SER A 64 -1.66 -2.99 -18.28
CA SER A 64 -2.52 -3.19 -17.11
C SER A 64 -2.32 -2.11 -16.04
N ILE A 65 -1.08 -1.65 -15.84
CA ILE A 65 -0.75 -0.55 -14.92
C ILE A 65 -1.43 0.75 -15.39
N ALA A 66 -1.35 1.04 -16.69
CA ALA A 66 -1.95 2.22 -17.28
C ALA A 66 -3.49 2.21 -17.21
N MET A 67 -4.13 1.06 -17.44
CA MET A 67 -5.58 0.92 -17.29
C MET A 67 -6.02 1.12 -15.83
N ALA A 68 -5.30 0.53 -14.87
CA ALA A 68 -5.58 0.75 -13.44
C ALA A 68 -5.39 2.23 -13.07
N ALA A 69 -4.33 2.85 -13.56
CA ALA A 69 -4.04 4.26 -13.30
C ALA A 69 -5.13 5.19 -13.87
N GLU A 70 -5.62 4.91 -15.08
CA GLU A 70 -6.69 5.66 -15.71
C GLU A 70 -8.00 5.56 -14.91
N LEU A 71 -8.42 4.33 -14.57
CA LEU A 71 -9.61 4.10 -13.73
C LEU A 71 -9.50 4.86 -12.40
N LEU A 72 -8.39 4.69 -11.68
CA LEU A 72 -8.17 5.36 -10.41
C LEU A 72 -8.16 6.89 -10.54
N GLY A 73 -7.53 7.41 -11.59
CA GLY A 73 -7.50 8.85 -11.91
C GLY A 73 -8.89 9.44 -12.15
N GLN A 74 -9.83 8.64 -12.66
CA GLN A 74 -11.24 9.00 -12.85
C GLN A 74 -12.09 8.84 -11.57
N GLY A 75 -11.48 8.58 -10.40
CA GLY A 75 -12.20 8.36 -9.14
C GLY A 75 -12.92 7.01 -9.07
N LYS A 76 -12.53 6.04 -9.89
CA LYS A 76 -13.12 4.70 -9.92
C LYS A 76 -12.58 3.79 -8.81
N VAL A 77 -13.30 2.68 -8.60
CA VAL A 77 -12.95 1.65 -7.61
C VAL A 77 -12.63 0.35 -8.35
N ILE A 78 -11.46 -0.21 -8.09
CA ILE A 78 -10.96 -1.41 -8.77
C ILE A 78 -10.66 -2.52 -7.76
N ALA A 79 -10.79 -3.78 -8.18
CA ALA A 79 -10.26 -4.93 -7.45
C ALA A 79 -8.88 -5.30 -7.99
N VAL A 80 -7.92 -5.55 -7.09
CA VAL A 80 -6.53 -5.84 -7.43
C VAL A 80 -5.96 -6.99 -6.60
N PRO A 81 -5.06 -7.82 -7.16
CA PRO A 81 -4.34 -8.79 -6.36
C PRO A 81 -3.28 -8.06 -5.52
N THR A 82 -3.14 -8.46 -4.25
CA THR A 82 -1.99 -8.04 -3.40
C THR A 82 -1.08 -9.22 -3.12
N ASP A 83 -0.06 -9.07 -2.28
CA ASP A 83 0.79 -10.15 -1.76
C ASP A 83 0.09 -11.01 -0.67
N THR A 84 -1.06 -10.59 -0.14
CA THR A 84 -1.88 -11.39 0.80
C THR A 84 -3.19 -11.88 0.17
N VAL A 85 -4.23 -11.05 0.21
CA VAL A 85 -5.60 -11.30 -0.28
C VAL A 85 -5.92 -10.31 -1.41
N TYR A 86 -6.99 -10.53 -2.17
CA TYR A 86 -7.48 -9.50 -3.08
C TYR A 86 -7.93 -8.26 -2.30
N GLY A 87 -7.74 -7.10 -2.90
CA GLY A 87 -8.14 -5.82 -2.32
C GLY A 87 -9.02 -5.00 -3.24
N LEU A 88 -9.90 -4.20 -2.66
CA LEU A 88 -10.57 -3.10 -3.35
C LEU A 88 -9.75 -1.83 -3.13
N ALA A 89 -9.51 -1.08 -4.20
CA ALA A 89 -8.64 0.08 -4.20
C ALA A 89 -9.28 1.28 -4.89
N CYS A 90 -9.05 2.47 -4.32
CA CYS A 90 -9.32 3.76 -4.94
C CYS A 90 -8.18 4.74 -4.59
N LEU A 91 -8.17 5.94 -5.18
CA LEU A 91 -7.22 6.97 -4.77
C LEU A 91 -7.51 7.45 -3.35
N ALA A 92 -6.49 7.46 -2.48
CA ALA A 92 -6.63 7.94 -1.10
C ALA A 92 -6.83 9.46 -1.02
N SER A 93 -6.52 10.20 -2.07
CA SER A 93 -6.74 11.64 -2.17
C SER A 93 -8.14 12.03 -2.65
N ASN A 94 -8.95 11.07 -3.13
CA ASN A 94 -10.26 11.33 -3.71
C ASN A 94 -11.38 10.92 -2.72
N SER A 95 -12.03 11.92 -2.12
CA SER A 95 -13.08 11.71 -1.11
C SER A 95 -14.29 10.95 -1.66
N ASP A 96 -14.74 11.26 -2.88
CA ASP A 96 -15.89 10.60 -3.50
C ASP A 96 -15.59 9.12 -3.76
N ALA A 97 -14.37 8.83 -4.22
CA ALA A 97 -13.93 7.45 -4.44
C ALA A 97 -13.82 6.65 -3.13
N ILE A 98 -13.38 7.30 -2.04
CA ILE A 98 -13.37 6.70 -0.69
C ILE A 98 -14.79 6.39 -0.23
N GLN A 99 -15.73 7.34 -0.39
CA GLN A 99 -17.12 7.13 0.00
C GLN A 99 -17.73 5.95 -0.77
N ARG A 100 -17.55 5.93 -2.09
CA ARG A 100 -18.00 4.82 -2.94
C ARG A 100 -17.36 3.48 -2.55
N LEU A 101 -16.09 3.48 -2.14
CA LEU A 101 -15.43 2.27 -1.64
C LEU A 101 -16.12 1.72 -0.37
N TYR A 102 -16.54 2.59 0.56
CA TYR A 102 -17.31 2.18 1.75
C TYR A 102 -18.69 1.62 1.36
N GLU A 103 -19.39 2.27 0.44
CA GLU A 103 -20.71 1.84 -0.06
C GLU A 103 -20.65 0.45 -0.72
N ILE A 104 -19.67 0.22 -1.61
CA ILE A 104 -19.46 -1.08 -2.27
C ILE A 104 -19.24 -2.18 -1.23
N LYS A 105 -18.42 -1.89 -0.21
CA LYS A 105 -18.05 -2.84 0.83
C LYS A 105 -19.18 -3.12 1.83
N GLN A 106 -20.24 -2.30 1.81
CA GLN A 106 -21.29 -2.27 2.85
C GLN A 106 -20.66 -2.21 4.25
N ARG A 107 -19.67 -1.33 4.38
CA ARG A 107 -18.83 -1.23 5.58
C ARG A 107 -19.28 -0.01 6.37
N GLU A 108 -19.47 -0.16 7.67
CA GLU A 108 -19.57 0.98 8.56
C GLU A 108 -18.33 1.87 8.40
N GLU A 109 -18.52 3.17 8.20
CA GLU A 109 -17.45 4.15 8.01
C GLU A 109 -16.40 4.12 9.14
N ARG A 110 -16.81 3.64 10.33
CA ARG A 110 -15.97 3.45 11.52
C ARG A 110 -14.85 2.43 11.36
N LYS A 111 -14.92 1.49 10.41
CA LYS A 111 -13.85 0.50 10.21
C LYS A 111 -12.78 1.08 9.29
N PRO A 112 -11.57 1.42 9.78
CA PRO A 112 -10.59 2.16 9.00
C PRO A 112 -10.12 1.40 7.76
N LEU A 113 -9.76 2.16 6.73
CA LEU A 113 -9.03 1.73 5.54
C LEU A 113 -7.52 1.87 5.78
N ALA A 114 -6.73 0.99 5.18
CA ALA A 114 -5.29 1.18 5.09
C ALA A 114 -4.96 1.95 3.81
N ILE A 115 -3.79 2.60 3.76
CA ILE A 115 -3.21 3.09 2.50
C ILE A 115 -2.14 2.12 2.01
N CYS A 116 -2.04 2.00 0.70
CA CYS A 116 -1.02 1.25 -0.01
C CYS A 116 -0.09 2.21 -0.75
N LEU A 117 1.21 2.08 -0.49
CA LEU A 117 2.26 2.89 -1.09
C LEU A 117 3.14 2.05 -2.03
N SER A 118 3.84 2.71 -2.95
CA SER A 118 4.80 2.07 -3.85
C SER A 118 6.15 1.79 -3.20
N SER A 119 6.52 2.55 -2.17
CA SER A 119 7.83 2.50 -1.54
C SER A 119 7.76 2.76 -0.04
N VAL A 120 8.66 2.12 0.70
CA VAL A 120 8.84 2.35 2.14
C VAL A 120 9.36 3.77 2.40
N LYS A 121 10.07 4.35 1.43
CA LYS A 121 10.63 5.70 1.53
C LYS A 121 9.53 6.77 1.68
N ASP A 122 8.33 6.48 1.19
CA ASP A 122 7.21 7.44 1.21
C ASP A 122 6.38 7.35 2.50
N VAL A 123 6.68 6.42 3.40
CA VAL A 123 5.90 6.21 4.63
C VAL A 123 5.87 7.48 5.49
N GLY A 124 7.01 8.16 5.64
CA GLY A 124 7.13 9.39 6.45
C GLY A 124 6.31 10.58 5.92
N THR A 125 5.86 10.55 4.67
CA THR A 125 4.98 11.57 4.11
C THR A 125 3.56 11.45 4.68
N TRP A 126 3.11 10.24 4.99
CA TRP A 126 1.72 9.93 5.33
C TRP A 126 1.53 9.49 6.79
N GLY A 127 2.59 8.97 7.41
CA GLY A 127 2.63 8.61 8.82
C GLY A 127 3.81 9.27 9.52
N ILE A 128 3.63 9.63 10.79
CA ILE A 128 4.67 10.20 11.63
C ILE A 128 5.65 9.10 12.03
N VAL A 129 6.93 9.32 11.76
CA VAL A 129 8.01 8.33 11.94
C VAL A 129 9.14 8.80 12.85
N ASP A 130 9.01 9.98 13.47
CA ASP A 130 10.08 10.58 14.29
C ASP A 130 10.49 9.67 15.47
N ASP A 131 9.50 8.99 16.06
CA ASP A 131 9.68 8.10 17.22
C ASP A 131 9.96 6.64 16.83
N ILE A 132 10.12 6.36 15.54
CA ILE A 132 10.26 5.01 15.00
C ILE A 132 11.75 4.67 14.85
N PRO A 133 12.25 3.56 15.44
CA PRO A 133 13.65 3.17 15.31
C PRO A 133 14.13 3.12 13.85
N PRO A 134 15.32 3.68 13.54
CA PRO A 134 15.89 3.65 12.20
C PRO A 134 15.90 2.23 11.61
N TYR A 135 15.65 2.11 10.31
CA TYR A 135 15.61 0.85 9.57
C TYR A 135 14.52 -0.16 9.98
N MET A 136 13.75 0.05 11.05
CA MET A 136 12.70 -0.91 11.44
C MET A 136 11.65 -1.09 10.34
N LEU A 137 11.17 0.02 9.76
CA LEU A 137 10.22 -0.03 8.65
C LEU A 137 10.79 -0.70 7.41
N LEU A 138 12.10 -0.56 7.13
CA LEU A 138 12.79 -1.23 6.03
C LEU A 138 12.98 -2.73 6.26
N ASN A 139 12.96 -3.18 7.51
CA ASN A 139 12.99 -4.61 7.85
C ASN A 139 11.60 -5.24 7.73
N LEU A 140 10.54 -4.49 7.99
CA LEU A 140 9.16 -4.97 7.87
C LEU A 140 8.65 -4.87 6.44
N LEU A 141 8.88 -3.74 5.76
CA LEU A 141 8.29 -3.43 4.46
C LEU A 141 9.37 -3.45 3.35
N PRO A 142 9.02 -3.84 2.10
CA PRO A 142 7.73 -4.36 1.64
C PRO A 142 7.39 -5.75 2.19
N GLY A 143 6.11 -6.03 2.39
CA GLY A 143 5.68 -7.35 2.87
C GLY A 143 4.20 -7.44 3.22
N PRO A 144 3.76 -8.62 3.71
CA PRO A 144 2.38 -8.89 4.07
C PRO A 144 2.01 -8.27 5.44
N TYR A 145 2.38 -7.02 5.66
CA TYR A 145 2.22 -6.32 6.94
C TYR A 145 1.55 -4.96 6.74
N THR A 146 0.79 -4.56 7.73
CA THR A 146 0.17 -3.23 7.81
C THR A 146 0.64 -2.59 9.11
N ILE A 147 1.27 -1.42 8.99
CA ILE A 147 1.85 -0.69 10.11
C ILE A 147 0.94 0.49 10.42
N CYS A 148 0.27 0.49 11.57
CA CYS A 148 -0.49 1.66 12.01
C CYS A 148 0.45 2.67 12.65
N LEU A 149 0.39 3.90 12.15
CA LEU A 149 1.16 5.05 12.62
C LEU A 149 0.20 6.20 12.89
N ARG A 150 0.63 7.17 13.69
CA ARG A 150 -0.04 8.48 13.72
C ARG A 150 0.00 9.07 12.31
N ARG A 151 -1.11 9.60 11.84
CA ARG A 151 -1.22 10.16 10.48
C ARG A 151 -0.63 11.56 10.41
N THR A 152 -0.16 11.96 9.23
CA THR A 152 0.18 13.36 8.95
C THR A 152 -1.03 14.12 8.42
N SER A 153 -0.96 15.45 8.41
CA SER A 153 -1.98 16.32 7.79
C SER A 153 -2.01 16.24 6.26
N ALA A 154 -1.03 15.58 5.62
CA ALA A 154 -1.00 15.40 4.18
C ALA A 154 -2.07 14.41 3.69
N LEU A 155 -2.56 13.51 4.56
CA LEU A 155 -3.63 12.57 4.21
C LEU A 155 -4.98 13.27 4.14
N ASN A 156 -5.78 12.90 3.13
CA ASN A 156 -7.15 13.35 2.97
C ASN A 156 -7.95 13.21 4.29
N PRO A 157 -8.52 14.29 4.84
CA PRO A 157 -9.33 14.24 6.07
C PRO A 157 -10.54 13.29 5.98
N ALA A 158 -11.08 13.08 4.78
CA ALA A 158 -12.18 12.13 4.55
C ALA A 158 -11.74 10.65 4.64
N LEU A 159 -10.44 10.36 4.53
CA LEU A 159 -9.92 9.03 4.79
C LEU A 159 -9.90 8.78 6.30
N ASN A 160 -10.67 7.81 6.79
CA ASN A 160 -10.76 7.46 8.22
C ASN A 160 -11.13 8.67 9.10
N PRO A 161 -12.34 9.25 8.94
CA PRO A 161 -12.73 10.45 9.67
C PRO A 161 -12.70 10.23 11.19
N GLY A 162 -12.11 11.17 11.92
CA GLY A 162 -12.01 11.12 13.39
C GLY A 162 -10.92 10.20 13.95
N LEU A 163 -10.09 9.58 13.09
CA LEU A 163 -8.96 8.75 13.55
C LEU A 163 -7.62 9.47 13.32
N ASP A 164 -6.83 9.54 14.39
CA ASP A 164 -5.47 10.09 14.39
C ASP A 164 -4.42 9.11 13.86
N THR A 165 -4.83 7.91 13.49
CA THR A 165 -3.95 6.86 12.98
C THR A 165 -4.34 6.41 11.58
N VAL A 166 -3.36 5.86 10.86
CA VAL A 166 -3.53 5.27 9.54
C VAL A 166 -2.74 3.98 9.45
N GLY A 167 -3.37 2.93 8.93
CA GLY A 167 -2.66 1.71 8.55
C GLY A 167 -1.93 1.92 7.23
N ILE A 168 -0.60 1.78 7.21
CA ILE A 168 0.22 1.93 6.01
C ILE A 168 0.75 0.57 5.57
N ARG A 169 0.67 0.29 4.26
CA ARG A 169 1.13 -0.93 3.65
C ARG A 169 2.02 -0.66 2.44
N VAL A 170 3.08 -1.43 2.30
CA VAL A 170 3.88 -1.54 1.07
C VAL A 170 3.89 -3.02 0.68
N PRO A 171 2.95 -3.48 -0.17
CA PRO A 171 2.83 -4.90 -0.52
C PRO A 171 4.08 -5.39 -1.26
N ASN A 172 4.53 -6.63 -1.02
CA ASN A 172 5.51 -7.28 -1.88
C ASN A 172 4.85 -7.79 -3.19
N ASP A 173 4.20 -6.89 -3.92
CA ASP A 173 3.54 -7.16 -5.19
C ASP A 173 3.87 -6.04 -6.19
N LYS A 174 4.50 -6.42 -7.30
CA LYS A 174 5.01 -5.46 -8.30
C LYS A 174 3.88 -4.68 -8.97
N PHE A 175 2.73 -5.31 -9.21
CA PHE A 175 1.64 -4.67 -9.93
C PHE A 175 1.07 -3.51 -9.12
N ILE A 176 0.60 -3.79 -7.90
CA ILE A 176 -0.03 -2.74 -7.07
C ILE A 176 0.97 -1.64 -6.68
N ARG A 177 2.25 -1.98 -6.45
CA ARG A 177 3.30 -0.97 -6.21
C ARG A 177 3.55 -0.09 -7.42
N SER A 178 3.49 -0.63 -8.63
CA SER A 178 3.67 0.17 -9.87
C SER A 178 2.46 1.07 -10.13
N VAL A 179 1.25 0.59 -9.82
CA VAL A 179 0.03 1.42 -9.86
C VAL A 179 0.15 2.57 -8.86
N ALA A 180 0.43 2.27 -7.58
CA ALA A 180 0.59 3.31 -6.55
C ALA A 180 1.72 4.29 -6.87
N GLN A 181 2.80 3.84 -7.52
CA GLN A 181 3.87 4.72 -7.98
C GLN A 181 3.37 5.73 -9.02
N THR A 182 2.47 5.28 -9.89
CA THR A 182 1.93 6.06 -11.01
C THR A 182 0.91 7.09 -10.54
N VAL A 183 0.05 6.74 -9.58
CA VAL A 183 -1.11 7.58 -9.21
C VAL A 183 -1.08 8.13 -7.78
N GLY A 184 -0.13 7.69 -6.95
CA GLY A 184 -0.06 8.04 -5.53
C GLY A 184 -0.68 6.97 -4.61
N PRO A 185 -0.85 7.29 -3.32
CA PRO A 185 -1.37 6.34 -2.34
C PRO A 185 -2.77 5.84 -2.68
N LEU A 186 -2.97 4.54 -2.53
CA LEU A 186 -4.27 3.91 -2.73
C LEU A 186 -4.92 3.63 -1.38
N ALA A 187 -6.16 4.05 -1.17
CA ALA A 187 -6.95 3.51 -0.08
C ALA A 187 -7.29 2.05 -0.40
N LEU A 188 -7.06 1.13 0.54
CA LEU A 188 -7.08 -0.30 0.31
C LEU A 188 -7.78 -1.03 1.46
N THR A 189 -8.72 -1.90 1.09
CA THR A 189 -9.34 -2.89 1.97
C THR A 189 -9.40 -4.23 1.26
N SER A 190 -9.70 -5.34 1.96
CA SER A 190 -9.85 -6.64 1.29
C SER A 190 -11.02 -6.61 0.29
N ALA A 191 -11.02 -7.47 -0.72
CA ALA A 191 -12.16 -7.68 -1.61
C ALA A 191 -13.02 -8.81 -1.04
N ASN A 192 -14.18 -8.46 -0.48
CA ASN A 192 -15.22 -9.34 0.07
C ASN A 192 -16.37 -8.47 0.58
N VAL A 193 -17.60 -8.96 0.74
CA VAL A 193 -18.59 -8.21 1.54
C VAL A 193 -18.15 -8.18 3.01
N SER A 194 -18.41 -7.08 3.73
CA SER A 194 -18.06 -6.95 5.15
C SER A 194 -18.57 -8.14 5.97
N GLY A 195 -17.69 -8.80 6.73
CA GLY A 195 -18.01 -10.01 7.51
C GLY A 195 -17.75 -11.33 6.79
N GLN A 196 -17.65 -11.33 5.46
CA GLN A 196 -17.30 -12.53 4.68
C GLN A 196 -15.79 -12.85 4.73
N PRO A 197 -15.38 -14.10 4.46
CA PRO A 197 -13.97 -14.47 4.33
C PRO A 197 -13.22 -13.60 3.31
N SER A 198 -11.94 -13.34 3.57
CA SER A 198 -11.10 -12.62 2.60
C SER A 198 -10.94 -13.42 1.31
N SER A 199 -11.03 -12.75 0.15
CA SER A 199 -10.91 -13.43 -1.13
C SER A 199 -9.48 -13.63 -1.61
N LEU A 200 -9.19 -14.80 -2.16
CA LEU A 200 -7.91 -15.16 -2.78
C LEU A 200 -7.98 -15.18 -4.31
N HIS A 201 -9.19 -15.30 -4.87
CA HIS A 201 -9.45 -15.37 -6.30
C HIS A 201 -10.59 -14.41 -6.70
N PRO A 202 -10.59 -13.87 -7.93
CA PRO A 202 -11.63 -12.96 -8.43
C PRO A 202 -13.05 -13.48 -8.24
N ASN A 203 -13.21 -14.78 -8.47
CA ASN A 203 -14.48 -15.51 -8.47
C ASN A 203 -15.14 -15.51 -7.08
N GLU A 204 -14.37 -15.34 -6.01
CA GLU A 204 -14.85 -15.38 -4.62
C GLU A 204 -15.51 -14.06 -4.18
N PHE A 205 -15.50 -13.02 -5.02
CA PHE A 205 -16.19 -11.75 -4.79
C PHE A 205 -16.99 -11.32 -6.02
N SER A 206 -17.52 -12.29 -6.79
CA SER A 206 -18.28 -12.02 -8.01
C SER A 206 -19.52 -11.16 -7.79
N GLU A 207 -20.11 -11.24 -6.61
CA GLU A 207 -21.21 -10.36 -6.16
C GLU A 207 -20.85 -8.86 -6.19
N LEU A 208 -19.57 -8.50 -6.07
CA LEU A 208 -19.10 -7.12 -6.11
C LEU A 208 -18.84 -6.63 -7.52
N TRP A 209 -18.66 -7.53 -8.51
CA TRP A 209 -18.25 -7.17 -9.87
C TRP A 209 -19.13 -6.11 -10.53
N PRO A 210 -20.48 -6.14 -10.42
CA PRO A 210 -21.33 -5.11 -11.03
C PRO A 210 -21.05 -3.70 -10.51
N LYS A 211 -20.52 -3.58 -9.28
CA LYS A 211 -20.24 -2.30 -8.62
C LYS A 211 -18.81 -1.81 -8.84
N LEU A 212 -17.94 -2.62 -9.44
CA LEU A 212 -16.53 -2.30 -9.67
C LEU A 212 -16.30 -1.84 -11.11
N ASP A 213 -15.30 -0.99 -11.32
CA ASP A 213 -14.95 -0.49 -12.66
C ASP A 213 -13.80 -1.25 -13.31
N GLY A 214 -13.12 -2.11 -12.55
CA GLY A 214 -12.05 -2.96 -13.04
C GLY A 214 -11.73 -4.09 -12.06
N ILE A 215 -11.53 -5.29 -12.58
CA ILE A 215 -11.19 -6.50 -11.84
C ILE A 215 -9.87 -7.01 -12.40
N PHE A 216 -8.79 -6.62 -11.74
CA PHE A 216 -7.45 -7.00 -12.14
C PHE A 216 -7.14 -8.38 -11.59
N TYR A 217 -6.67 -9.30 -12.43
CA TYR A 217 -6.36 -10.66 -12.01
C TYR A 217 -4.96 -11.08 -12.44
N SER A 218 -4.35 -11.98 -11.68
CA SER A 218 -3.04 -12.55 -11.98
C SER A 218 -3.08 -14.06 -11.82
N VAL A 219 -2.46 -14.77 -12.76
CA VAL A 219 -2.23 -16.22 -12.65
C VAL A 219 -0.96 -16.41 -11.83
N LYS A 220 -1.06 -16.35 -10.49
CA LYS A 220 0.10 -16.62 -9.64
C LYS A 220 0.44 -18.12 -9.72
N LYS A 221 1.71 -18.44 -10.01
CA LYS A 221 2.22 -19.82 -10.15
C LYS A 221 2.12 -20.66 -8.88
N LYS A 222 2.03 -20.02 -7.69
CA LYS A 222 1.81 -20.71 -6.41
C LYS A 222 0.35 -20.54 -6.03
N ARG A 223 -0.38 -21.65 -5.88
CA ARG A 223 -1.73 -21.66 -5.30
C ARG A 223 -1.65 -21.02 -3.92
N ARG A 224 -2.41 -19.96 -3.71
CA ARG A 224 -2.71 -19.46 -2.35
C ARG A 224 -3.71 -20.44 -1.77
N ASP A 225 -3.40 -20.95 -0.58
CA ASP A 225 -4.32 -21.76 0.19
C ASP A 225 -5.00 -20.93 1.27
N ASP A 226 -5.93 -21.54 1.98
CA ASP A 226 -6.74 -20.88 3.01
C ASP A 226 -5.90 -20.26 4.15
N ARG A 227 -4.66 -20.72 4.36
CA ARG A 227 -3.74 -20.13 5.35
C ARG A 227 -3.40 -18.68 5.02
N HIS A 228 -3.58 -18.25 3.78
CA HIS A 228 -3.33 -16.88 3.34
C HIS A 228 -4.54 -15.94 3.55
N ARG A 229 -5.73 -16.48 3.86
CA ARG A 229 -6.97 -15.68 4.05
C ARG A 229 -6.94 -14.78 5.28
N VAL A 230 -6.09 -15.09 6.25
CA VAL A 230 -5.85 -14.28 7.45
C VAL A 230 -5.37 -12.86 7.12
N GLY A 231 -4.86 -12.63 5.90
CA GLY A 231 -4.44 -11.32 5.45
C GLY A 231 -3.11 -10.87 6.07
N SER A 232 -2.84 -9.56 5.99
CA SER A 232 -1.61 -9.00 6.57
C SER A 232 -1.65 -9.04 8.09
N THR A 233 -0.49 -9.24 8.73
CA THR A 233 -0.37 -8.90 10.16
C THR A 233 -0.51 -7.38 10.30
N VAL A 234 -1.39 -6.94 11.19
CA VAL A 234 -1.59 -5.51 11.47
C VAL A 234 -0.98 -5.25 12.84
N VAL A 235 0.01 -4.36 12.88
CA VAL A 235 0.65 -3.91 14.11
C VAL A 235 0.46 -2.41 14.22
N ASP A 236 0.02 -1.97 15.39
CA ASP A 236 0.00 -0.57 15.76
C ASP A 236 1.26 -0.22 16.54
N ILE A 237 2.01 0.74 16.02
CA ILE A 237 3.21 1.31 16.65
C ILE A 237 3.08 2.85 16.75
N SER A 238 1.85 3.36 16.79
CA SER A 238 1.56 4.79 16.87
C SER A 238 1.97 5.41 18.21
N LYS A 239 2.03 4.60 19.27
CA LYS A 239 2.56 4.98 20.59
C LYS A 239 4.08 4.72 20.62
N PRO A 240 4.91 5.76 20.86
CA PRO A 240 6.36 5.61 20.94
C PRO A 240 6.82 4.47 21.86
N GLY A 241 7.76 3.66 21.37
CA GLY A 241 8.34 2.54 22.12
C GLY A 241 7.40 1.34 22.36
N CYS A 242 6.13 1.44 22.00
CA CYS A 242 5.13 0.41 22.26
C CYS A 242 4.61 -0.22 20.96
N PHE A 243 4.06 -1.43 21.05
CA PHE A 243 3.29 -2.03 19.95
C PHE A 243 2.03 -2.75 20.43
N THR A 244 1.01 -2.77 19.59
CA THR A 244 -0.19 -3.62 19.75
C THR A 244 -0.39 -4.46 18.50
N ILE A 245 -0.59 -5.76 18.64
CA ILE A 245 -1.00 -6.61 17.51
C ILE A 245 -2.51 -6.48 17.32
N VAL A 246 -2.91 -5.61 16.39
CA VAL A 246 -4.32 -5.36 16.03
C VAL A 246 -4.92 -6.56 15.30
N ARG A 247 -4.13 -7.21 14.44
CA ARG A 247 -4.54 -8.43 13.74
C ARG A 247 -3.38 -9.40 13.59
N ARG A 248 -3.60 -10.64 14.03
CA ARG A 248 -2.72 -11.78 13.76
C ARG A 248 -2.90 -12.24 12.32
N GLY A 249 -1.91 -12.04 11.47
CA GLY A 249 -1.95 -12.39 10.05
C GLY A 249 -0.68 -13.12 9.59
N ILE A 250 -0.40 -13.03 8.29
CA ILE A 250 0.79 -13.65 7.71
C ILE A 250 2.05 -13.05 8.34
N GLY A 251 2.99 -13.92 8.73
CA GLY A 251 4.31 -13.54 9.23
C GLY A 251 4.34 -12.92 10.63
N LEU A 252 3.36 -13.19 11.48
CA LEU A 252 3.29 -12.66 12.85
C LEU A 252 4.60 -12.85 13.65
N ASN A 253 5.20 -14.04 13.65
CA ASN A 253 6.42 -14.30 14.41
C ASN A 253 7.60 -13.46 13.92
N PHE A 254 7.68 -13.19 12.61
CA PHE A 254 8.69 -12.30 12.03
C PHE A 254 8.48 -10.85 12.48
N VAL A 255 7.22 -10.39 12.51
CA VAL A 255 6.86 -9.06 13.02
C VAL A 255 7.27 -8.93 14.49
N LEU A 256 6.87 -9.88 15.34
CA LEU A 256 7.23 -9.87 16.77
C LEU A 256 8.74 -9.88 16.99
N GLY A 257 9.47 -10.78 16.32
CA GLY A 257 10.94 -10.83 16.41
C GLY A 257 11.60 -9.53 15.97
N THR A 258 11.05 -8.86 14.94
CA THR A 258 11.53 -7.55 14.52
C THR A 258 11.26 -6.48 15.57
N LEU A 259 10.05 -6.39 16.10
CA LEU A 259 9.67 -5.39 17.12
C LEU A 259 10.53 -5.51 18.38
N TYR A 260 10.72 -6.74 18.89
CA TYR A 260 11.58 -6.98 20.05
C TYR A 260 13.04 -6.67 19.78
N ARG A 261 13.57 -7.00 18.60
CA ARG A 261 14.94 -6.66 18.20
C ARG A 261 15.16 -5.14 18.19
N PHE A 262 14.14 -4.36 17.85
CA PHE A 262 14.16 -2.89 17.91
C PHE A 262 13.74 -2.32 19.27
N LYS A 263 13.64 -3.17 20.31
CA LYS A 263 13.34 -2.80 21.70
C LYS A 263 11.96 -2.16 21.93
N LEU A 264 10.98 -2.45 21.07
CA LEU A 264 9.59 -2.09 21.36
C LEU A 264 9.01 -3.09 22.36
N VAL A 265 8.13 -2.61 23.24
CA VAL A 265 7.41 -3.41 24.23
C VAL A 265 5.93 -3.52 23.87
N PRO A 266 5.22 -4.59 24.24
CA PRO A 266 3.76 -4.63 24.11
C PRO A 266 3.13 -3.45 24.85
N ALA A 267 2.13 -2.81 24.26
CA ALA A 267 1.32 -1.84 24.98
C ALA A 267 0.53 -2.53 26.09
N GLU A 268 0.49 -1.90 27.27
CA GLU A 268 -0.38 -2.27 28.39
C GLU A 268 -1.86 -2.06 28.07
#